data_AF-A0A7K3F0W0-F1
#
_entry.id   AF-A0A7K3F0W0-F1
#
_cell.length_a   1.000
_cell.length_b   1.000
_cell.length_c   1.000
_cell.angle_alpha   90.00
_cell.angle_beta   90.00
_cell.angle_gamma   90.00
#
_symmetry.space_group_name_H-M   'P 1'
#
loop_
_entity.id
_entity.type
_entity.pdbx_description
1 polymer ?
#
loop_
_entity_poly.entity_id
_entity_poly.type
_entity_poly.pdbx_seq_one_letter_code
_entity_poly.pdbx_strand_id
1 'polypeptide(L)'
;MAASRHRSLRRTATVATALAAVALTAGLTTGCEAVDKALDCVRTADAIADSVTELQQAVENTSDPTQWEESLDSIDKNLDRIGDQTDNTDVNQAVDDLGKAVDNVRTSVENGDSTPDLSPVTDAAGELTKVCTP
;
A
#
# COMPACT_ATOMS: atom_id res chain seq x y z
N MET A 1 -17.39 -46.12 -0.83
CA MET A 1 -17.57 -44.67 -0.66
C MET A 1 -16.22 -44.08 -0.26
N ALA A 2 -15.77 -43.07 -0.99
CA ALA A 2 -14.45 -42.46 -0.89
C ALA A 2 -14.34 -41.47 0.29
N ALA A 3 -13.16 -41.36 0.88
CA ALA A 3 -12.80 -40.20 1.71
C ALA A 3 -11.38 -39.77 1.32
N SER A 4 -11.35 -38.83 0.38
CA SER A 4 -10.15 -38.19 -0.16
C SER A 4 -9.46 -37.39 0.94
N ARG A 5 -8.22 -37.76 1.25
CA ARG A 5 -7.35 -37.03 2.18
C ARG A 5 -6.87 -35.75 1.49
N HIS A 6 -7.53 -34.63 1.73
CA HIS A 6 -7.04 -33.33 1.26
C HIS A 6 -5.95 -32.84 2.22
N ARG A 7 -4.70 -33.06 1.81
CA ARG A 7 -3.49 -32.54 2.43
C ARG A 7 -3.44 -31.04 2.14
N SER A 8 -3.98 -30.21 3.04
CA SER A 8 -3.81 -28.76 2.96
C SER A 8 -2.34 -28.43 3.20
N LEU A 9 -1.67 -28.13 2.09
CA LEU A 9 -0.31 -27.62 2.06
C LEU A 9 -0.27 -26.30 2.83
N ARG A 10 0.47 -26.30 3.93
CA ARG A 10 0.89 -25.09 4.64
C ARG A 10 1.75 -24.27 3.67
N ARG A 11 1.19 -23.22 3.09
CA ARG A 11 1.96 -22.18 2.40
C ARG A 11 2.46 -21.23 3.48
N THR A 12 3.70 -21.42 3.90
CA THR A 12 4.44 -20.42 4.65
C THR A 12 4.85 -19.33 3.66
N ALA A 13 4.09 -18.24 3.59
CA ALA A 13 4.54 -17.02 2.94
C ALA A 13 5.58 -16.36 3.83
N THR A 14 6.85 -16.47 3.44
CA THR A 14 7.95 -15.73 4.07
C THR A 14 7.93 -14.31 3.53
N VAL A 15 7.40 -13.36 4.30
CA VAL A 15 7.54 -11.93 4.02
C VAL A 15 8.98 -11.52 4.33
N ALA A 16 9.74 -11.18 3.30
CA ALA A 16 11.10 -10.69 3.43
C ALA A 16 11.08 -9.21 3.77
N THR A 17 11.38 -8.85 5.02
CA THR A 17 11.55 -7.47 5.45
C THR A 17 12.95 -6.97 5.04
N ALA A 18 13.01 -6.13 4.00
CA ALA A 18 14.23 -5.43 3.62
C ALA A 18 14.22 -4.02 4.24
N LEU A 19 14.96 -3.85 5.34
CA LEU A 19 15.22 -2.53 5.92
C LEU A 19 16.43 -1.91 5.21
N ALA A 20 16.19 -0.92 4.35
CA ALA A 20 17.24 -0.11 3.75
C ALA A 20 17.65 1.02 4.70
N ALA A 21 18.91 1.02 5.14
CA ALA A 21 19.47 2.12 5.93
C ALA A 21 19.97 3.22 4.97
N VAL A 22 19.30 4.37 4.94
CA VAL A 22 19.72 5.54 4.14
C VAL A 22 20.64 6.42 4.99
N ALA A 23 21.89 6.57 4.56
CA ALA A 23 22.84 7.53 5.13
C ALA A 23 22.68 8.88 4.42
N LEU A 24 21.98 9.83 5.04
CA LEU A 24 21.77 11.15 4.46
C LEU A 24 22.97 12.07 4.72
N THR A 25 23.69 12.42 3.65
CA THR A 25 24.63 13.56 3.61
C THR A 25 24.14 14.57 2.57
N ALA A 26 23.24 15.49 2.95
CA ALA A 26 22.87 16.62 2.10
C ALA A 26 22.49 17.89 2.90
N GLY A 27 23.23 18.98 2.66
CA GLY A 27 22.72 20.36 2.58
C GLY A 27 22.15 21.07 3.82
N LEU A 28 23.03 21.58 4.69
CA LEU A 28 22.73 22.27 5.96
C LEU A 28 22.21 23.73 5.87
N THR A 29 21.32 24.09 4.93
CA THR A 29 20.79 25.50 4.91
C THR A 29 19.28 25.67 4.84
N THR A 30 18.51 24.61 4.58
CA THR A 30 17.02 24.54 4.66
C THR A 30 16.53 23.24 5.33
N GLY A 31 17.45 22.56 6.04
CA GLY A 31 17.50 21.10 6.11
C GLY A 31 16.63 20.36 7.14
N CYS A 32 15.70 21.00 7.83
CA CYS A 32 14.77 20.27 8.71
C CYS A 32 13.38 20.13 8.10
N GLU A 33 12.74 21.18 7.59
CA GLU A 33 11.37 21.08 7.06
C GLU A 33 11.26 20.15 5.84
N ALA A 34 12.25 20.19 4.94
CA ALA A 34 12.29 19.27 3.81
C ALA A 34 12.54 17.82 4.23
N VAL A 35 13.32 17.62 5.29
CA VAL A 35 13.57 16.28 5.87
C VAL A 35 12.34 15.79 6.62
N ASP A 36 11.66 16.64 7.39
CA ASP A 36 10.41 16.33 8.09
C ASP A 36 9.31 15.95 7.09
N LYS A 37 9.17 16.70 5.98
CA LYS A 37 8.24 16.33 4.89
C LYS A 37 8.61 15.03 4.19
N ALA A 38 9.89 14.79 3.93
CA ALA A 38 10.35 13.52 3.36
C ALA A 38 10.08 12.34 4.31
N LEU A 39 10.33 12.53 5.61
CA LEU A 39 10.03 11.52 6.64
C LEU A 39 8.53 11.28 6.81
N ASP A 40 7.70 12.32 6.69
CA ASP A 40 6.24 12.18 6.71
C ASP A 40 5.71 11.48 5.44
N CYS A 41 6.31 11.72 4.27
CA CYS A 41 6.04 10.98 3.03
C CYS A 41 6.31 9.49 3.22
N VAL A 42 7.50 9.14 3.73
CA VAL A 42 7.88 7.74 3.98
C VAL A 42 6.96 7.09 5.02
N ARG A 43 6.67 7.76 6.13
CA ARG A 43 5.78 7.22 7.19
C ARG A 43 4.37 6.97 6.67
N THR A 44 3.86 7.87 5.84
CA THR A 44 2.51 7.73 5.30
C THR A 44 2.49 6.67 4.18
N ALA A 45 3.55 6.58 3.37
CA ALA A 45 3.72 5.49 2.39
C ALA A 45 3.84 4.11 3.08
N ASP A 46 4.48 4.03 4.24
CA ASP A 46 4.56 2.81 5.06
C ASP A 46 3.18 2.42 5.61
N ALA A 47 2.40 3.38 6.13
CA ALA A 47 1.02 3.14 6.56
C ALA A 47 0.11 2.65 5.42
N ILE A 48 0.36 3.11 4.19
CA ILE A 48 -0.29 2.60 2.98
C ILE A 48 0.12 1.15 2.74
N ALA A 49 1.41 0.81 2.82
CA ALA A 49 1.88 -0.57 2.63
C ALA A 49 1.27 -1.54 3.66
N ASP A 50 1.10 -1.09 4.91
CA ASP A 50 0.37 -1.83 5.95
C ASP A 50 -1.10 -2.02 5.57
N SER A 51 -1.78 -0.95 5.12
CA SER A 51 -3.20 -1.02 4.71
C SER A 51 -3.41 -1.93 3.49
N VAL A 52 -2.46 -1.98 2.56
CA VAL A 52 -2.45 -2.93 1.43
C VAL A 52 -2.21 -4.36 1.90
N THR A 53 -1.44 -4.56 2.97
CA THR A 53 -1.22 -5.88 3.58
C THR A 53 -2.47 -6.36 4.33
N GLU A 54 -3.19 -5.45 4.99
CA GLU A 54 -4.50 -5.74 5.59
C GLU A 54 -5.55 -6.09 4.52
N LEU A 55 -5.56 -5.35 3.40
CA LEU A 55 -6.43 -5.63 2.26
C LEU A 55 -6.22 -7.05 1.70
N GLN A 56 -4.95 -7.46 1.54
CA GLN A 56 -4.61 -8.81 1.11
C GLN A 56 -5.12 -9.86 2.09
N GLN A 57 -4.93 -9.64 3.40
CA GLN A 57 -5.42 -10.54 4.43
C GLN A 57 -6.95 -10.63 4.47
N ALA A 58 -7.66 -9.53 4.20
CA ALA A 58 -9.12 -9.49 4.14
C ALA A 58 -9.66 -10.32 2.97
N VAL A 59 -9.00 -10.27 1.80
CA VAL A 59 -9.34 -11.12 0.65
C VAL A 59 -9.07 -12.60 0.97
N GLU A 60 -8.00 -12.92 1.68
CA GLU A 60 -7.62 -14.30 2.02
C GLU A 60 -8.48 -14.92 3.15
N ASN A 61 -8.89 -14.12 4.15
CA ASN A 61 -9.61 -14.59 5.35
C ASN A 61 -11.13 -14.37 5.25
N THR A 62 -11.74 -14.93 4.21
CA THR A 62 -13.21 -14.92 4.00
C THR A 62 -13.81 -13.53 3.80
N SER A 63 -13.36 -12.80 2.76
CA SER A 63 -14.05 -11.67 2.09
C SER A 63 -15.01 -10.86 2.98
N ASP A 64 -14.57 -10.42 4.16
CA ASP A 64 -15.39 -9.60 5.04
C ASP A 64 -15.51 -8.21 4.39
N PRO A 65 -16.68 -7.83 3.84
CA PRO A 65 -16.80 -6.62 3.05
C PRO A 65 -16.42 -5.37 3.86
N THR A 66 -16.71 -5.39 5.17
CA THR A 66 -16.45 -4.26 6.05
C THR A 66 -14.96 -4.03 6.27
N GLN A 67 -14.18 -5.08 6.55
CA GLN A 67 -12.72 -4.94 6.71
C GLN A 67 -12.05 -4.48 5.42
N TRP A 68 -12.52 -4.98 4.28
CA TRP A 68 -12.01 -4.55 2.98
C TRP A 68 -12.32 -3.07 2.70
N GLU A 69 -13.54 -2.61 3.00
CA GLU A 69 -13.93 -1.21 2.81
C GLU A 69 -13.12 -0.28 3.73
N GLU A 70 -12.89 -0.69 4.98
CA GLU A 70 -12.06 0.04 5.94
C GLU A 70 -10.59 0.15 5.47
N SER A 71 -10.02 -0.93 4.94
CA SER A 71 -8.65 -0.90 4.40
C SER A 71 -8.54 0.03 3.19
N LEU A 72 -9.49 -0.01 2.24
CA LEU A 72 -9.48 0.89 1.09
C LEU A 72 -9.65 2.36 1.49
N ASP A 73 -10.59 2.65 2.40
CA ASP A 73 -10.81 4.01 2.91
C ASP A 73 -9.58 4.54 3.70
N SER A 74 -8.86 3.65 4.40
CA SER A 74 -7.58 3.99 5.02
C SER A 74 -6.52 4.34 3.98
N ILE A 75 -6.43 3.58 2.87
CA ILE A 75 -5.49 3.88 1.78
C ILE A 75 -5.80 5.27 1.18
N ASP A 76 -7.06 5.54 0.82
CA ASP A 76 -7.47 6.84 0.25
C ASP A 76 -7.13 8.01 1.18
N LYS A 77 -7.42 7.89 2.48
CA LYS A 77 -7.09 8.95 3.46
C LYS A 77 -5.59 9.20 3.58
N ASN A 78 -4.77 8.15 3.51
CA ASN A 78 -3.33 8.29 3.57
C ASN A 78 -2.77 8.88 2.26
N LEU A 79 -3.36 8.55 1.12
CA LEU A 79 -3.03 9.13 -0.19
C LEU A 79 -3.30 10.64 -0.22
N ASP A 80 -4.49 11.06 0.20
CA ASP A 80 -4.85 12.48 0.31
C ASP A 80 -3.85 13.24 1.18
N ARG A 81 -3.47 12.64 2.32
CA ARG A 81 -2.50 13.24 3.23
C ARG A 81 -1.13 13.40 2.59
N ILE A 82 -0.65 12.43 1.81
CA ILE A 82 0.65 12.54 1.12
C ILE A 82 0.60 13.66 0.09
N GLY A 83 -0.46 13.71 -0.72
CA GLY A 83 -0.65 14.77 -1.73
C GLY A 83 -0.63 16.17 -1.11
N ASP A 84 -1.27 16.35 0.05
CA ASP A 84 -1.28 17.63 0.78
C ASP A 84 0.08 17.98 1.43
N GLN A 85 0.92 16.98 1.71
CA GLN A 85 2.20 17.17 2.37
C GLN A 85 3.35 17.50 1.41
N THR A 86 3.17 17.29 0.10
CA THR A 86 4.25 17.40 -0.89
C THR A 86 3.84 18.18 -2.14
N ASP A 87 4.77 18.98 -2.67
CA ASP A 87 4.61 19.66 -3.97
C ASP A 87 5.32 18.89 -5.10
N ASN A 88 5.77 17.65 -4.83
CA ASN A 88 6.52 16.85 -5.79
C ASN A 88 5.58 16.18 -6.80
N THR A 89 5.74 16.52 -8.07
CA THR A 89 4.98 15.95 -9.19
C THR A 89 5.06 14.42 -9.24
N ASP A 90 6.22 13.84 -8.97
CA ASP A 90 6.41 12.38 -9.05
C ASP A 90 5.66 11.68 -7.91
N VAL A 91 5.62 12.30 -6.72
CA VAL A 91 4.84 11.80 -5.59
C VAL A 91 3.35 11.91 -5.88
N ASN A 92 2.89 13.05 -6.40
CA ASN A 92 1.48 13.25 -6.75
C ASN A 92 1.03 12.27 -7.85
N GLN A 93 1.88 11.98 -8.83
CA GLN A 93 1.59 10.98 -9.85
C GLN A 93 1.50 9.56 -9.25
N ALA A 94 2.40 9.20 -8.33
CA ALA A 94 2.34 7.92 -7.64
C ALA A 94 1.09 7.79 -6.74
N VAL A 95 0.69 8.88 -6.09
CA VAL A 95 -0.57 8.97 -5.32
C VAL A 95 -1.77 8.75 -6.23
N ASP A 96 -1.84 9.44 -7.37
CA ASP A 96 -2.91 9.30 -8.35
C ASP A 96 -3.01 7.88 -8.92
N ASP A 97 -1.87 7.25 -9.22
CA ASP A 97 -1.84 5.90 -9.79
C ASP A 97 -2.26 4.85 -8.75
N LEU A 98 -1.90 5.04 -7.47
CA LEU A 98 -2.37 4.17 -6.40
C LEU A 98 -3.88 4.35 -6.14
N GLY A 99 -4.39 5.58 -6.15
CA GLY A 99 -5.83 5.86 -6.02
C GLY A 99 -6.65 5.18 -7.13
N LYS A 100 -6.20 5.28 -8.40
CA LYS A 100 -6.84 4.56 -9.51
C LYS A 100 -6.82 3.04 -9.33
N ALA A 101 -5.73 2.50 -8.79
CA ALA A 101 -5.65 1.06 -8.54
C ALA A 101 -6.66 0.64 -7.47
N VAL A 102 -6.78 1.40 -6.38
CA VAL A 102 -7.80 1.21 -5.34
C VAL A 102 -9.21 1.27 -5.90
N ASP A 103 -9.53 2.28 -6.72
CA ASP A 103 -10.84 2.42 -7.36
C ASP A 103 -11.18 1.24 -8.29
N ASN A 104 -10.19 0.70 -9.01
CA ASN A 104 -10.39 -0.48 -9.85
C ASN A 104 -10.68 -1.73 -9.02
N VAL A 105 -9.99 -1.91 -7.89
CA VAL A 105 -10.31 -2.99 -6.94
C VAL A 105 -11.72 -2.79 -6.40
N ARG A 106 -12.10 -1.55 -6.06
CA ARG A 106 -13.42 -1.22 -5.54
C ARG A 106 -14.53 -1.59 -6.52
N THR A 107 -14.36 -1.14 -7.75
CA THR A 107 -15.26 -1.43 -8.87
C THR A 107 -15.37 -2.94 -9.13
N SER A 108 -14.27 -3.69 -9.01
CA SER A 108 -14.28 -5.14 -9.23
C SER A 108 -15.15 -5.86 -8.20
N VAL A 109 -15.02 -5.48 -6.92
CA VAL A 109 -15.83 -6.04 -5.83
C VAL A 109 -17.30 -5.65 -5.95
N GLU A 110 -17.61 -4.39 -6.28
CA GLU A 110 -18.99 -3.94 -6.54
C GLU A 110 -19.65 -4.71 -7.70
N ASN A 111 -18.86 -5.14 -8.69
CA ASN A 111 -19.31 -5.97 -9.80
C ASN A 111 -19.42 -7.47 -9.45
N GLY A 112 -19.16 -7.86 -8.19
CA GLY A 112 -19.31 -9.22 -7.69
C GLY A 112 -18.04 -10.07 -7.76
N ASP A 113 -16.87 -9.49 -8.05
CA ASP A 113 -15.60 -10.21 -7.92
C ASP A 113 -15.25 -10.38 -6.44
N SER A 114 -15.17 -11.63 -5.99
CA SER A 114 -14.82 -11.96 -4.59
C SER A 114 -13.30 -12.06 -4.38
N THR A 115 -12.51 -11.98 -5.46
CA THR A 115 -11.05 -12.11 -5.47
C THR A 115 -10.43 -11.13 -6.46
N PRO A 116 -10.62 -9.80 -6.26
CA PRO A 116 -10.05 -8.80 -7.15
C PRO A 116 -8.53 -8.90 -7.20
N ASP A 117 -7.93 -8.57 -8.35
CA ASP A 117 -6.48 -8.51 -8.48
C ASP A 117 -5.90 -7.29 -7.74
N LEU A 118 -5.08 -7.55 -6.72
CA LEU A 118 -4.43 -6.54 -5.89
C LEU A 118 -3.01 -6.19 -6.38
N SER A 119 -2.52 -6.82 -7.44
CA SER A 119 -1.18 -6.56 -7.99
C SER A 119 -1.00 -5.08 -8.36
N PRO A 120 -1.96 -4.41 -9.04
CA PRO A 120 -1.82 -2.99 -9.37
C PRO A 120 -1.70 -2.07 -8.14
N VAL A 121 -2.40 -2.40 -7.05
CA VAL A 121 -2.33 -1.65 -5.78
C VAL A 121 -0.96 -1.83 -5.13
N THR A 122 -0.45 -3.06 -5.12
CA THR A 122 0.86 -3.38 -4.53
C THR A 122 2.00 -2.72 -5.32
N ASP A 123 1.92 -2.76 -6.65
CA ASP A 123 2.92 -2.13 -7.53
C ASP A 123 2.95 -0.61 -7.33
N ALA A 124 1.78 0.04 -7.32
CA ALA A 124 1.69 1.49 -7.14
C ALA A 124 2.13 1.94 -5.73
N ALA A 125 1.80 1.18 -4.67
CA ALA A 125 2.31 1.44 -3.31
C ALA A 125 3.85 1.31 -3.23
N GLY A 126 4.41 0.35 -3.98
CA GLY A 126 5.86 0.18 -4.11
C GLY A 126 6.52 1.36 -4.83
N GLU A 127 5.92 1.87 -5.90
CA GLU A 127 6.41 3.08 -6.58
C GLU A 127 6.31 4.33 -5.69
N LEU A 128 5.20 4.49 -4.94
CA LEU A 128 5.02 5.60 -3.99
C LEU A 128 6.13 5.61 -2.93
N THR A 129 6.49 4.45 -2.39
CA THR A 129 7.59 4.32 -1.41
C THR A 129 8.93 4.71 -2.03
N LYS A 130 9.17 4.36 -3.30
CA LYS A 130 10.41 4.72 -4.01
C LYS A 130 10.54 6.23 -4.20
N VAL A 131 9.46 6.90 -4.61
CA VAL A 131 9.48 8.35 -4.84
C VAL A 131 9.46 9.17 -3.54
N CYS A 132 8.94 8.61 -2.44
CA CYS A 132 9.02 9.22 -1.10
C CYS A 132 10.41 9.12 -0.46
N THR A 133 11.31 8.29 -0.99
CA THR A 133 12.66 8.11 -0.43
C THR A 133 13.63 9.15 -1.01
N PRO A 134 14.29 9.98 -0.18
CA PRO A 134 15.25 11.00 -0.63
C PRO A 134 16.62 10.44 -1.06
#